data_AF-A0A315T4M5-F1
#
_entry.id   AF-A0A315T4M5-F1
#
_cell.length_a   1.000
_cell.length_b   1.000
_cell.length_c   1.000
_cell.angle_alpha   90.00
_cell.angle_beta   90.00
_cell.angle_gamma   90.00
#
_symmetry.space_group_name_H-M   'P 1'
#
loop_
_entity.id
_entity.type
_entity.pdbx_description
1 polymer ?
#
loop_
_entity_poly.entity_id
_entity_poly.type
_entity_poly.pdbx_seq_one_letter_code
_entity_poly.pdbx_strand_id
1 'polypeptide(L)' 'MHLLTFSEACADLKQTMDDVCRDHAPAVITRQRGEPVVIISLEDYNSIQQSMSLSEGGHMTILQCRYHYDD' A
#
# COMPACT_ATOMS: atom_id res chain seq x y z
N MET A 1 -2.31 -12.53 -1.54
CA MET A 1 -1.60 -12.03 -0.35
C MET A 1 -0.24 -12.72 -0.29
N HIS A 2 0.83 -11.95 -0.37
CA HIS A 2 2.20 -12.47 -0.31
C HIS A 2 2.81 -12.23 1.06
N LEU A 3 3.50 -13.22 1.64
CA LEU A 3 4.27 -13.05 2.87
C LEU A 3 5.75 -13.05 2.52
N LEU A 4 6.44 -11.99 2.92
CA LEU A 4 7.86 -11.80 2.71
C LEU A 4 8.55 -11.57 4.05
N THR A 5 9.78 -12.01 4.17
CA THR A 5 10.70 -11.51 5.19
C THR A 5 11.25 -10.16 4.76
N PHE A 6 11.77 -9.38 5.72
CA PHE A 6 12.46 -8.12 5.44
C PHE A 6 13.57 -8.28 4.39
N SER A 7 14.34 -9.37 4.46
CA SER A 7 15.44 -9.62 3.53
C SER A 7 14.96 -9.88 2.10
N GLU A 8 13.89 -10.66 1.92
CA GLU A 8 13.28 -10.89 0.59
C GLU A 8 12.69 -9.59 0.03
N ALA A 9 11.96 -8.85 0.86
CA ALA A 9 11.37 -7.58 0.44
C ALA A 9 12.41 -6.52 0.05
N CYS A 10 13.57 -6.48 0.72
CA CYS A 10 14.67 -5.59 0.35
C CYS A 10 15.37 -6.03 -0.95
N ALA A 11 15.54 -7.33 -1.17
CA ALA A 11 16.18 -7.86 -2.37
C ALA A 11 15.33 -7.58 -3.63
N ASP A 12 14.01 -7.75 -3.50
CA ASP A 12 13.07 -7.72 -4.62
C ASP A 12 12.02 -6.61 -4.47
N LEU A 13 12.40 -5.46 -3.89
CA LEU A 13 11.44 -4.39 -3.57
C LEU A 13 10.70 -3.88 -4.80
N LYS A 14 11.41 -3.69 -5.93
CA LYS A 14 10.80 -3.22 -7.18
C LYS A 14 9.73 -4.19 -7.68
N GLN A 15 10.06 -5.49 -7.75
CA GLN A 15 9.12 -6.51 -8.18
C GLN A 15 7.92 -6.59 -7.24
N THR A 16 8.16 -6.49 -5.93
CA THR A 16 7.10 -6.44 -4.92
C THR A 16 6.16 -5.26 -5.17
N MET A 17 6.69 -4.07 -5.48
CA MET A 17 5.89 -2.89 -5.82
C MET A 17 5.10 -3.08 -7.13
N ASP A 18 5.71 -3.68 -8.15
CA ASP A 18 5.04 -3.97 -9.42
C ASP A 18 3.90 -4.97 -9.24
N ASP A 19 4.11 -6.02 -8.43
CA ASP A 19 3.14 -7.07 -8.16
C ASP A 19 1.95 -6.56 -7.35
N VAL A 20 2.17 -5.78 -6.28
CA VAL A 20 1.05 -5.20 -5.51
C VAL A 20 0.22 -4.22 -6.34
N CYS A 21 0.84 -3.50 -7.28
CA CYS A 21 0.11 -2.62 -8.20
C CYS A 21 -0.65 -3.40 -9.26
N ARG A 22 -0.03 -4.42 -9.87
CA ARG A 22 -0.63 -5.20 -10.95
C ARG A 22 -1.77 -6.08 -10.45
N ASP A 23 -1.55 -6.73 -9.31
CA ASP A 23 -2.45 -7.78 -8.81
C ASP A 23 -3.43 -7.24 -7.77
N HIS A 24 -3.34 -5.95 -7.38
CA HIS A 24 -4.14 -5.30 -6.33
C HIS A 24 -4.23 -6.16 -5.05
N ALA A 25 -3.12 -6.82 -4.73
CA ALA A 25 -3.04 -7.79 -3.64
C ALA A 25 -1.96 -7.34 -2.65
N PRO A 26 -2.26 -7.28 -1.33
CA PRO A 26 -1.29 -6.86 -0.34
C PRO A 26 -0.13 -7.84 -0.19
N ALA A 27 1.06 -7.29 0.07
CA ALA A 27 2.23 -8.02 0.55
C ALA A 27 2.46 -7.69 2.04
N VAL A 28 2.69 -8.71 2.86
CA VAL A 28 3.01 -8.55 4.29
C VAL A 28 4.48 -8.85 4.50
N ILE A 29 5.19 -7.88 5.07
CA ILE A 29 6.61 -8.01 5.38
C ILE A 29 6.76 -8.26 6.88
N THR A 30 7.48 -9.33 7.21
CA THR A 30 7.79 -9.73 8.59
C THR A 30 9.27 -9.55 8.89
N ARG A 31 9.61 -9.31 10.16
CA ARG A 31 10.98 -9.21 10.65
C ARG A 31 11.13 -9.91 11.99
N GLN A 32 12.29 -10.53 12.24
CA GLN A 32 12.55 -11.29 13.47
C GLN A 32 12.39 -10.46 14.74
N ARG A 33 12.64 -9.15 14.69
CA ARG A 33 12.53 -8.23 15.83
C ARG A 33 11.78 -6.97 15.45
N GLY A 34 10.46 -7.07 15.42
CA GLY A 34 9.56 -5.93 15.27
C GLY A 34 8.24 -6.31 14.62
N GLU A 35 7.37 -5.33 14.51
CA GLU A 35 6.02 -5.54 13.99
C GLU A 35 6.02 -5.73 12.47
N PRO A 36 5.10 -6.55 11.94
CA PRO A 36 4.91 -6.71 10.51
C PRO A 36 4.31 -5.46 9.88
N VAL A 37 4.60 -5.24 8.60
CA VAL A 37 4.04 -4.13 7.81
C VAL A 37 3.36 -4.67 6.57
N VAL A 38 2.44 -3.90 6.00
CA VAL A 38 1.75 -4.24 4.76
C VAL A 38 2.13 -3.23 3.68
N ILE A 39 2.46 -3.72 2.49
CA ILE A 39 2.57 -2.93 1.27
C ILE A 39 1.32 -3.18 0.43
N ILE A 40 0.70 -2.09 -0.05
CA ILE A 40 -0.40 -2.06 -1.00
C ILE A 40 -0.16 -0.95 -2.01
N SER A 41 -0.85 -1.02 -3.16
CA SER A 41 -0.82 0.07 -4.13
C SER A 41 -1.40 1.36 -3.51
N LEU A 42 -0.98 2.51 -4.04
CA LEU A 42 -1.53 3.80 -3.62
C LEU A 42 -3.02 3.89 -3.94
N GLU A 43 -3.46 3.30 -5.05
CA GLU A 43 -4.87 3.22 -5.42
C GLU A 43 -5.68 2.48 -4.36
N ASP A 44 -5.24 1.27 -3.97
CA ASP A 44 -5.94 0.47 -2.95
C ASP A 44 -5.96 1.18 -1.60
N TYR A 45 -4.84 1.81 -1.20
CA TYR A 45 -4.79 2.62 0.01
C TYR A 45 -5.83 3.74 -0.03
N ASN A 46 -5.90 4.48 -1.13
CA ASN A 46 -6.87 5.57 -1.30
C ASN A 46 -8.30 5.06 -1.28
N SER A 47 -8.61 3.94 -1.94
CA SER A 47 -9.96 3.34 -1.91
C SER A 47 -10.36 2.89 -0.51
N ILE A 48 -9.44 2.33 0.27
CA ILE A 48 -9.68 1.96 1.67
C ILE A 48 -9.94 3.21 2.52
N GLN A 49 -9.09 4.24 2.40
CA GLN A 49 -9.25 5.49 3.14
C GLN A 49 -10.57 6.19 2.79
N GLN A 50 -10.92 6.26 1.50
CA GLN A 50 -12.21 6.77 1.07
C GLN A 50 -13.36 5.97 1.69
N SER A 51 -13.31 4.64 1.67
CA SER A 51 -14.37 3.80 2.24
C SER A 51 -14.51 3.97 3.76
N MET A 52 -13.39 4.14 4.48
CA MET A 52 -13.39 4.46 5.92
C MET A 52 -14.01 5.83 6.18
N SER A 53 -13.62 6.85 5.42
CA SER A 53 -14.19 8.20 5.51
C SER A 53 -15.65 8.29 5.06
N LEU A 54 -16.10 7.41 4.16
CA LEU A 54 -17.50 7.34 3.71
C LEU A 54 -18.41 6.66 4.75
N SER A 55 -17.85 5.80 5.60
CA SER A 55 -18.58 5.10 6.67
C SER A 55 -18.78 5.99 7.91
N GLU A 56 -17.95 7.02 8.08
CA GLU A 56 -18.08 8.04 9.11
C GLU A 56 -18.63 9.32 8.47
N GLY A 57 -19.94 9.54 8.60
CA GLY A 57 -20.72 10.48 7.79
C GLY A 57 -20.10 11.87 7.57
N GLY A 58 -20.10 12.25 6.29
CA GLY A 58 -20.24 13.63 5.82
C GLY A 58 -19.11 14.59 6.20
N HIS A 59 -18.15 14.78 5.30
CA HIS A 59 -17.81 16.07 4.68
C HIS A 59 -16.48 15.93 3.92
N MET A 60 -16.60 15.92 2.60
CA MET A 60 -15.53 15.91 1.62
C MET A 60 -14.56 17.08 1.84
N THR A 61 -13.26 16.78 1.99
CA THR A 61 -12.15 17.43 1.27
C THR A 61 -10.89 16.60 1.51
N ILE A 62 -10.49 15.78 0.54
CA ILE A 62 -9.06 15.46 0.40
C ILE A 62 -8.66 16.11 -0.91
N LEU A 63 -7.91 17.21 -0.77
CA LEU A 63 -7.16 17.79 -1.87
C LEU A 63 -6.47 16.64 -2.60
N GLN A 64 -6.75 16.47 -3.89
CA GLN A 64 -5.84 15.76 -4.75
C GLN A 64 -4.50 16.50 -4.69
N CYS A 65 -3.61 16.06 -3.81
CA CYS A 65 -2.19 16.19 -4.06
C CYS A 65 -1.95 15.40 -5.33
N ARG A 66 -2.01 16.12 -6.45
CA ARG A 66 -1.59 15.66 -7.76
C ARG A 66 -0.11 15.31 -7.59
N TYR A 67 0.18 14.05 -7.26
CA TYR A 67 1.53 13.51 -7.34
C TYR A 67 1.87 13.52 -8.83
N HIS A 68 2.54 14.58 -9.25
CA HIS A 68 3.31 14.57 -10.46
C HIS A 68 4.50 13.66 -10.17
N TYR A 69 4.39 12.40 -10.58
CA TYR A 69 5.56 11.55 -10.74
C TYR A 69 6.15 11.99 -12.08
N ASP A 70 7.03 12.99 -12.06
CA ASP A 70 7.93 13.27 -13.17
C ASP A 70 8.94 12.11 -13.22
N ASP A 71 8.72 11.18 -14.14
CA ASP A 71 9.79 10.53 -14.92
C ASP A 71 9.32 10.46 -16.39
#